data_AF-A0AAQ0S7D8-F1
#
_entry.id   AF-A0AAQ0S7D8-F1
#
_cell.length_a   1.000
_cell.length_b   1.000
_cell.length_c   1.000
_cell.angle_alpha   90.00
_cell.angle_beta   90.00
_cell.angle_gamma   90.00
#
_symmetry.space_group_name_H-M   'P 1'
#
loop_
_entity.id
_entity.type
_entity.pdbx_description
1 polymer ?
#
loop_
_entity_poly.entity_id
_entity_poly.type
_entity_poly.pdbx_seq_one_letter_code
_entity_poly.pdbx_strand_id
1 'polypeptide(L)'
;MKDTNISIEAKALYGYLSAYAGADEIAFPSVSLICHELNISDKRFKKYRKQLEDNGYLTIERKRTNNGFSKNIYTIEHNPVSGSFVPVQNVTGRNVTGQNVGTTINSTTNNNNTNNNQTINNSATDVTHEYFENWWKLYDKKLDKKKAFSLFKTALKEHSYETIMDGTREYLKTITNKKYQKYPKTFLSQESYMNDFTEEIKPTGQDQLERMKYDPSYWD
;
A
#
# COMPACT_ATOMS: atom_id res chain seq x y z
N MET A 1 2.11 21.25 25.65
CA MET A 1 2.86 19.97 25.80
C MET A 1 4.31 20.25 26.17
N LYS A 2 4.82 19.69 27.28
CA LYS A 2 6.19 19.94 27.81
C LYS A 2 7.16 18.77 27.64
N ASP A 3 6.68 17.62 27.20
CA ASP A 3 7.48 16.40 27.03
C ASP A 3 8.61 16.59 26.02
N THR A 4 9.84 16.27 26.42
CA THR A 4 11.05 16.38 25.59
C THR A 4 11.22 15.22 24.61
N ASN A 5 10.57 14.08 24.85
CA ASN A 5 10.64 12.89 23.97
C ASN A 5 9.80 13.03 22.70
N ILE A 6 8.93 14.05 22.65
CA ILE A 6 8.08 14.32 21.50
C ILE A 6 8.74 15.33 20.55
N SER A 7 8.78 14.97 19.27
CA SER A 7 9.33 15.83 18.22
C SER A 7 8.55 17.15 18.10
N ILE A 8 9.23 18.19 17.62
CA ILE A 8 8.61 19.51 17.41
C ILE A 8 7.38 19.45 16.51
N GLU A 9 7.39 18.58 15.50
CA GLU A 9 6.30 18.43 14.54
C GLU A 9 5.11 17.68 15.13
N ALA A 10 5.37 16.66 15.95
CA ALA A 10 4.32 16.02 16.74
C ALA A 10 3.71 17.00 17.75
N LYS A 11 4.51 17.90 18.35
CA LYS A 11 3.98 19.00 19.19
C LYS A 11 3.11 19.97 18.40
N ALA A 12 3.51 20.33 17.18
CA ALA A 12 2.71 21.18 16.32
C ALA A 12 1.38 20.51 15.96
N LEU A 13 1.40 19.22 15.61
CA LEU A 13 0.19 18.45 15.33
C LEU A 13 -0.72 18.34 16.55
N TYR A 14 -0.15 18.05 17.73
CA TYR A 14 -0.89 18.01 18.99
C TYR A 14 -1.57 19.36 19.27
N GLY A 15 -0.81 20.47 19.20
CA GLY A 15 -1.35 21.81 19.43
C GLY A 15 -2.43 22.21 18.42
N TYR A 16 -2.25 21.85 17.15
CA TYR A 16 -3.26 22.02 16.11
C TYR A 16 -4.55 21.27 16.45
N LEU A 17 -4.45 19.98 16.79
CA LEU A 17 -5.62 19.19 17.18
C LEU A 17 -6.27 19.77 18.44
N SER A 18 -5.48 20.24 19.42
CA SER A 18 -5.99 20.89 20.63
C SER A 18 -6.75 22.18 20.35
N ALA A 19 -6.41 22.92 19.30
CA ALA A 19 -7.16 24.09 18.90
C ALA A 19 -8.53 23.75 18.27
N TYR A 20 -8.65 22.56 17.67
CA TYR A 20 -9.92 22.04 17.16
C TYR A 20 -10.72 21.29 18.22
N ALA A 21 -10.07 20.80 19.26
CA ALA A 21 -10.72 20.10 20.36
C ALA A 21 -11.45 21.11 21.24
N GLY A 22 -12.75 20.86 21.43
CA GLY A 22 -13.57 21.62 22.38
C GLY A 22 -13.39 21.11 23.81
N ALA A 23 -14.42 21.33 24.65
CA ALA A 23 -14.44 20.84 26.03
C ALA A 23 -14.30 19.31 26.15
N ASP A 24 -14.69 18.57 25.12
CA ASP A 24 -14.68 17.11 25.10
C ASP A 24 -13.32 16.50 24.70
N GLU A 25 -12.27 17.32 24.50
CA GLU A 25 -10.93 16.88 24.06
C GLU A 25 -10.93 16.12 22.72
N ILE A 26 -12.03 16.22 21.97
CA ILE A 26 -12.25 15.53 20.69
C ILE A 26 -12.14 16.51 19.53
N ALA A 27 -11.33 16.16 18.54
CA ALA A 27 -11.21 16.86 17.28
C ALA A 27 -11.55 15.93 16.10
N PHE A 28 -12.15 16.49 15.04
CA PHE A 28 -12.49 15.74 13.82
C PHE A 28 -12.08 16.43 12.50
N PRO A 29 -10.94 17.15 12.41
CA PRO A 29 -10.45 17.68 11.14
C PRO A 29 -10.05 16.54 10.18
N SER A 30 -10.21 16.75 8.88
CA SER A 30 -9.78 15.77 7.88
C SER A 30 -8.27 15.73 7.74
N VAL A 31 -7.70 14.59 7.36
CA VAL A 31 -6.25 14.47 7.11
C VAL A 31 -5.78 15.48 6.05
N SER A 32 -6.59 15.70 5.02
CA SER A 32 -6.29 16.69 3.97
C SER A 32 -6.22 18.12 4.52
N LEU A 33 -7.15 18.48 5.42
CA LEU A 33 -7.19 19.80 6.05
C LEU A 33 -5.96 20.01 6.94
N ILE A 34 -5.65 19.02 7.80
CA ILE A 34 -4.47 19.05 8.67
C ILE A 34 -3.19 19.22 7.83
N CYS A 35 -3.04 18.42 6.78
CA CYS A 35 -1.85 18.47 5.91
C CYS A 35 -1.72 19.82 5.20
N HIS A 36 -2.84 20.38 4.74
CA HIS A 36 -2.89 21.67 4.08
C HIS A 36 -2.49 22.82 5.04
N GLU A 37 -3.13 22.90 6.21
CA GLU A 37 -2.93 24.02 7.15
C GLU A 37 -1.56 23.94 7.85
N LEU A 38 -1.08 22.75 8.19
CA LEU A 38 0.26 22.56 8.74
C LEU A 38 1.36 22.56 7.67
N ASN A 39 1.00 22.60 6.38
CA ASN A 39 1.90 22.51 5.25
C ASN A 39 2.87 21.30 5.34
N ILE A 40 2.30 20.12 5.60
CA ILE A 40 3.04 18.85 5.71
C ILE A 40 2.47 17.79 4.77
N SER A 41 3.32 16.89 4.31
CA SER A 41 2.86 15.74 3.50
C SER A 41 2.09 14.72 4.35
N ASP A 42 1.20 13.97 3.72
CA ASP A 42 0.47 12.85 4.35
C ASP A 42 1.41 11.84 5.03
N LYS A 43 2.58 11.57 4.43
CA LYS A 43 3.60 10.70 5.03
C LYS A 43 4.14 11.29 6.35
N ARG A 44 4.40 12.60 6.36
CA ARG A 44 4.93 13.32 7.52
C ARG A 44 3.89 13.40 8.63
N PHE A 45 2.63 13.70 8.28
CA PHE A 45 1.49 13.60 9.19
C PHE A 45 1.39 12.21 9.83
N LYS A 46 1.36 11.14 9.03
CA LYS A 46 1.26 9.76 9.54
C LYS A 46 2.38 9.39 10.51
N LYS A 47 3.61 9.81 10.22
CA LYS A 47 4.77 9.59 11.10
C LYS A 47 4.56 10.23 12.47
N TYR A 48 4.18 11.50 12.52
CA TYR A 48 4.06 12.24 13.79
C TYR A 48 2.77 11.93 14.54
N ARG A 49 1.68 11.65 13.81
CA ARG A 49 0.45 11.07 14.37
C ARG A 49 0.76 9.78 15.13
N LYS A 50 1.49 8.85 14.51
CA LYS A 50 1.90 7.57 15.14
C LYS A 50 2.79 7.80 16.36
N GLN A 51 3.69 8.78 16.31
CA GLN A 51 4.49 9.15 17.48
C GLN A 51 3.61 9.60 18.66
N LEU A 52 2.57 10.39 18.42
CA LEU A 52 1.64 10.82 19.47
C LEU A 52 0.82 9.65 20.01
N GLU A 53 0.34 8.75 19.15
CA GLU A 53 -0.35 7.52 19.55
C GLU A 53 0.55 6.63 20.43
N ASP A 54 1.80 6.41 20.03
CA ASP A 54 2.73 5.53 20.74
C ASP A 54 3.15 6.05 22.11
N ASN A 55 3.11 7.37 22.29
CA ASN A 55 3.40 8.01 23.57
C ASN A 55 2.13 8.36 24.36
N GLY A 56 0.96 7.92 23.88
CA GLY A 56 -0.32 8.05 24.55
C GLY A 56 -0.91 9.45 24.62
N TYR A 57 -0.44 10.37 23.79
CA TYR A 57 -0.98 11.73 23.69
C TYR A 57 -2.22 11.82 22.79
N LEU A 58 -2.49 10.77 22.00
CA LEU A 58 -3.51 10.81 20.96
C LEU A 58 -4.13 9.43 20.75
N THR A 59 -5.45 9.37 20.87
CA THR A 59 -6.24 8.18 20.51
C THR A 59 -7.03 8.47 19.24
N ILE A 60 -7.13 7.50 18.33
CA ILE A 60 -7.78 7.70 17.04
C ILE A 60 -8.81 6.62 16.76
N GLU A 61 -10.06 7.04 16.60
CA GLU A 61 -11.17 6.19 16.22
C GLU A 61 -11.62 6.50 14.79
N ARG A 62 -11.76 5.47 13.95
CA ARG A 62 -12.29 5.64 12.59
C ARG A 62 -13.77 5.29 12.55
N LYS A 63 -14.64 6.29 12.42
CA LYS A 63 -16.09 6.08 12.28
C LYS A 63 -16.52 6.06 10.82
N ARG A 64 -17.26 5.03 10.43
CA ARG A 64 -17.94 4.96 9.13
C ARG A 64 -19.25 5.75 9.21
N THR A 65 -19.52 6.52 8.17
CA THR A 65 -20.80 7.20 7.97
C THR A 65 -21.72 6.34 7.10
N ASN A 66 -23.02 6.55 7.23
CA ASN A 66 -24.03 5.83 6.45
C ASN A 66 -23.81 6.00 4.93
N ASN A 67 -23.20 7.11 4.51
CA ASN A 67 -22.90 7.40 3.10
C ASN A 67 -21.62 6.74 2.58
N GLY A 68 -21.05 5.76 3.29
CA GLY A 68 -19.84 5.08 2.83
C GLY A 68 -18.58 5.97 2.82
N PHE A 69 -18.55 7.06 3.61
CA PHE A 69 -17.33 7.79 3.94
C PHE A 69 -16.87 7.45 5.36
N SER A 70 -15.58 7.59 5.65
CA SER A 70 -15.06 7.42 7.01
C SER A 70 -14.43 8.71 7.49
N LYS A 71 -14.68 9.05 8.75
CA LYS A 71 -14.01 10.16 9.44
C LYS A 71 -13.11 9.62 10.55
N ASN A 72 -12.03 10.33 10.81
CA ASN A 72 -11.19 10.07 11.97
C ASN A 72 -11.66 10.99 13.10
N ILE A 73 -11.74 10.44 14.30
CA ILE A 73 -12.01 11.15 15.53
C ILE A 73 -10.74 11.05 16.36
N TYR A 74 -10.19 12.19 16.71
CA TYR A 74 -8.96 12.35 17.46
C TYR A 74 -9.33 12.73 18.89
N THR A 75 -8.95 11.91 19.86
CA THR A 75 -9.10 12.22 21.29
C THR A 75 -7.73 12.58 21.85
N ILE A 76 -7.65 13.76 22.46
CA ILE A 76 -6.39 14.32 22.97
C ILE A 76 -6.25 13.97 24.43
N GLU A 77 -5.12 13.37 24.77
CA GLU A 77 -4.80 13.03 26.16
C GLU A 77 -3.81 14.06 26.72
N HIS A 78 -4.15 14.70 27.83
CA HIS A 78 -3.31 15.71 28.48
C HIS A 78 -2.33 15.12 29.51
N ASN A 79 -2.61 13.92 30.01
CA ASN A 79 -1.75 13.20 30.95
C ASN A 79 -1.59 11.74 30.49
N PRO A 80 -0.69 11.46 29.54
CA PRO A 80 -0.51 10.11 29.05
C PRO A 80 0.01 9.22 30.18
N VAL A 81 -0.77 8.22 30.54
CA VAL A 81 -0.23 7.11 31.33
C VAL A 81 0.64 6.32 30.36
N SER A 82 1.89 6.06 30.73
CA SER A 82 2.81 5.17 30.00
C SER A 82 2.31 3.71 30.07
N GLY A 83 1.12 3.46 29.54
CA GLY A 83 0.51 2.15 29.39
C GLY A 83 0.85 1.66 28.00
N SER A 84 1.48 0.49 27.93
CA SER A 84 1.70 -0.24 26.68
C SER A 84 0.41 -0.25 25.85
N PHE A 85 0.38 0.47 24.73
CA PHE A 85 -0.72 0.43 23.77
C PHE A 85 -0.73 -0.95 23.13
N VAL A 86 -1.49 -1.87 23.72
CA VAL A 86 -1.96 -3.04 22.99
C VAL A 86 -2.90 -2.48 21.92
N PRO A 87 -2.66 -2.71 20.62
CA PRO A 87 -3.63 -2.33 19.61
C PRO A 87 -4.93 -3.06 19.93
N VAL A 88 -5.99 -2.33 20.27
CA VAL A 88 -7.34 -2.88 20.29
C VAL A 88 -7.67 -3.24 18.85
N GLN A 89 -7.38 -4.49 18.52
CA GLN A 89 -7.96 -5.17 17.38
C GLN A 89 -9.47 -5.19 17.66
N ASN A 90 -10.27 -4.59 16.77
CA ASN A 90 -11.73 -4.75 16.81
C ASN A 90 -12.04 -6.24 16.62
N VAL A 91 -12.05 -7.01 17.70
CA VAL A 91 -12.50 -8.40 17.71
C VAL A 91 -13.93 -8.38 18.23
N THR A 92 -14.85 -8.80 17.37
CA THR A 92 -16.25 -9.04 17.68
C THR A 92 -16.35 -9.98 18.88
N GLY A 93 -17.26 -9.65 19.82
CA GLY A 93 -17.17 -10.04 21.22
C GLY A 93 -17.10 -11.53 21.55
N ARG A 94 -16.40 -11.82 22.65
CA ARG A 94 -16.62 -12.99 23.51
C ARG A 94 -16.10 -12.69 24.92
N ASN A 95 -17.00 -12.69 25.90
CA ASN A 95 -16.66 -12.61 27.32
C ASN A 95 -15.84 -13.81 27.74
N VAL A 96 -14.74 -13.60 28.47
CA VAL A 96 -14.23 -14.53 29.49
C VAL A 96 -13.39 -13.78 30.53
N THR A 97 -13.62 -14.17 31.78
CA THR A 97 -13.08 -13.72 33.06
C THR A 97 -11.66 -14.23 33.35
N GLY A 98 -10.85 -13.40 34.02
CA GLY A 98 -9.98 -13.84 35.12
C GLY A 98 -8.45 -13.96 34.89
N GLN A 99 -7.71 -13.10 35.62
CA GLN A 99 -6.58 -13.45 36.52
C GLN A 99 -5.12 -13.49 36.00
N ASN A 100 -4.44 -12.34 36.18
CA ASN A 100 -3.20 -12.07 36.97
C ASN A 100 -1.87 -12.88 36.86
N VAL A 101 -0.79 -12.07 36.82
CA VAL A 101 0.62 -12.20 37.28
C VAL A 101 1.70 -12.79 36.37
N GLY A 102 2.79 -12.02 36.18
CA GLY A 102 4.14 -12.53 35.90
C GLY A 102 5.10 -11.51 35.25
N THR A 103 5.91 -10.81 36.04
CA THR A 103 6.92 -9.82 35.63
C THR A 103 8.30 -10.47 35.44
N THR A 104 9.03 -10.20 34.34
CA THR A 104 10.52 -10.19 34.36
C THR A 104 11.21 -9.49 33.16
N ILE A 105 11.75 -8.29 33.43
CA ILE A 105 13.16 -7.81 33.27
C ILE A 105 13.93 -7.94 31.93
N ASN A 106 14.40 -6.76 31.47
CA ASN A 106 15.58 -6.37 30.67
C ASN A 106 15.74 -6.79 29.19
N SER A 107 15.96 -5.80 28.31
CA SER A 107 17.32 -5.38 27.94
C SER A 107 17.33 -4.25 26.90
N THR A 108 18.12 -3.22 27.19
CA THR A 108 18.58 -2.17 26.28
C THR A 108 19.29 -2.76 25.06
N THR A 109 19.02 -2.25 23.86
CA THR A 109 20.09 -2.11 22.85
C THR A 109 19.76 -1.09 21.76
N ASN A 110 20.74 -0.22 21.54
CA ASN A 110 20.90 0.70 20.42
C ASN A 110 20.70 0.00 19.07
N ASN A 111 20.21 0.72 18.06
CA ASN A 111 20.53 0.35 16.69
C ASN A 111 20.71 1.56 15.77
N ASN A 112 21.97 1.75 15.35
CA ASN A 112 22.34 2.47 14.14
C ASN A 112 22.55 1.44 13.03
N ASN A 113 22.03 1.76 11.84
CA ASN A 113 22.41 1.29 10.51
C ASN A 113 22.24 -0.20 10.10
N THR A 114 21.30 -0.38 9.17
CA THR A 114 21.51 -0.81 7.77
C THR A 114 21.94 -2.25 7.44
N ASN A 115 21.02 -2.87 6.68
CA ASN A 115 21.14 -3.90 5.62
C ASN A 115 21.26 -5.40 5.94
N ASN A 116 20.29 -6.09 5.32
CA ASN A 116 20.24 -7.47 4.85
C ASN A 116 20.56 -8.58 5.84
N ASN A 117 19.50 -9.25 6.31
CA ASN A 117 19.47 -10.69 6.18
C ASN A 117 18.05 -11.20 5.97
N GLN A 118 17.92 -12.11 4.99
CA GLN A 118 16.73 -12.88 4.71
C GLN A 118 16.29 -13.57 6.00
N THR A 119 15.16 -13.16 6.54
CA THR A 119 14.39 -13.95 7.48
C THR A 119 13.30 -14.62 6.66
N ILE A 120 13.50 -15.91 6.38
CA ILE A 120 12.46 -16.78 5.83
C ILE A 120 11.46 -17.01 6.97
N ASN A 121 10.58 -16.04 7.16
CA ASN A 121 9.33 -16.24 7.87
C ASN A 121 8.31 -16.53 6.78
N ASN A 122 7.73 -17.73 6.77
CA ASN A 122 6.76 -18.13 5.75
C ASN A 122 5.38 -17.49 6.08
N SER A 123 5.33 -16.16 6.14
CA SER A 123 4.09 -15.40 6.26
C SER A 123 3.45 -15.30 4.87
N ALA A 124 2.13 -15.43 4.79
CA ALA A 124 1.39 -15.26 3.52
C ALA A 124 1.72 -13.93 2.81
N THR A 125 2.15 -12.90 3.55
CA THR A 125 2.65 -11.65 2.99
C THR A 125 3.97 -11.78 2.23
N ASP A 126 4.87 -12.65 2.67
CA ASP A 126 6.19 -12.82 2.07
C ASP A 126 6.10 -13.59 0.75
N VAL A 127 5.26 -14.64 0.71
CA VAL A 127 4.97 -15.39 -0.52
C VAL A 127 4.33 -14.49 -1.59
N THR A 128 3.38 -13.63 -1.21
CA THR A 128 2.78 -12.68 -2.17
C THR A 128 3.77 -11.65 -2.70
N HIS A 129 4.76 -11.27 -1.89
CA HIS A 129 5.81 -10.36 -2.32
C HIS A 129 6.74 -11.03 -3.33
N GLU A 130 7.16 -12.27 -3.08
CA GLU A 130 7.98 -13.05 -4.02
C GLU A 130 7.28 -13.26 -5.37
N TYR A 131 6.00 -13.64 -5.35
CA TYR A 131 5.19 -13.79 -6.56
C TYR A 131 5.12 -12.49 -7.37
N PHE A 132 4.94 -11.37 -6.69
CA PHE A 132 4.96 -10.08 -7.36
C PHE A 132 6.33 -9.75 -7.95
N GLU A 133 7.43 -9.99 -7.23
CA GLU A 133 8.77 -9.71 -7.75
C GLU A 133 9.10 -10.58 -8.97
N ASN A 134 8.65 -11.85 -8.98
CA ASN A 134 8.77 -12.73 -10.14
C ASN A 134 7.98 -12.22 -11.34
N TRP A 135 6.71 -11.83 -11.12
CA TRP A 135 5.89 -11.20 -12.17
C TRP A 135 6.49 -9.87 -12.66
N TRP A 136 7.01 -9.04 -11.74
CA TRP A 136 7.59 -7.73 -12.04
C TRP A 136 8.85 -7.81 -12.91
N LYS A 137 9.61 -8.91 -12.81
CA LYS A 137 10.79 -9.16 -13.64
C LYS A 137 10.46 -9.39 -15.11
N LEU A 138 9.23 -9.83 -15.44
CA LEU A 138 8.80 -10.04 -16.83
C LEU A 138 8.65 -8.73 -17.62
N TYR A 139 8.43 -7.61 -16.93
CA TYR A 139 8.22 -6.32 -17.56
C TYR A 139 9.49 -5.47 -17.68
N ASP A 140 9.73 -4.96 -18.88
CA ASP A 140 10.75 -3.93 -19.15
C ASP A 140 10.31 -2.54 -18.62
N LYS A 141 9.03 -2.19 -18.77
CA LYS A 141 8.49 -0.88 -18.33
C LYS A 141 8.19 -0.84 -16.83
N LYS A 142 9.22 -0.58 -16.02
CA LYS A 142 9.14 -0.55 -14.55
C LYS A 142 8.67 0.80 -13.98
N LEU A 143 7.36 1.08 -14.09
CA LEU A 143 6.75 2.31 -13.55
C LEU A 143 5.67 2.01 -12.49
N ASP A 144 5.55 2.84 -11.47
CA ASP A 144 4.49 2.76 -10.45
C ASP A 144 4.45 1.43 -9.67
N LYS A 145 5.61 0.83 -9.36
CA LYS A 145 5.75 -0.49 -8.69
C LYS A 145 4.81 -0.69 -7.50
N LYS A 146 4.66 0.31 -6.63
CA LYS A 146 3.77 0.25 -5.46
C LYS A 146 2.29 0.11 -5.83
N LYS A 147 1.85 0.83 -6.86
CA LYS A 147 0.45 0.73 -7.35
C LYS A 147 0.23 -0.61 -8.05
N ALA A 148 1.18 -1.05 -8.87
CA ALA A 148 1.14 -2.35 -9.50
C ALA A 148 1.08 -3.49 -8.47
N PHE A 149 1.86 -3.42 -7.38
CA PHE A 149 1.79 -4.40 -6.29
C PHE A 149 0.41 -4.45 -5.64
N SER A 150 -0.22 -3.28 -5.39
CA SER A 150 -1.58 -3.24 -4.84
C SER A 150 -2.59 -3.91 -5.76
N LEU A 151 -2.49 -3.68 -7.07
CA LEU A 151 -3.38 -4.29 -8.07
C LEU A 151 -3.12 -5.78 -8.23
N PHE A 152 -1.86 -6.21 -8.19
CA PHE A 152 -1.48 -7.62 -8.26
C PHE A 152 -2.05 -8.43 -7.09
N LYS A 153 -2.05 -7.86 -5.88
CA LYS A 153 -2.74 -8.46 -4.73
C LYS A 153 -4.25 -8.56 -4.91
N THR A 154 -4.87 -7.63 -5.64
CA THR A 154 -6.29 -7.72 -5.96
C THR A 154 -6.52 -8.84 -6.97
N ALA A 155 -5.72 -8.90 -8.04
CA ALA A 155 -5.78 -9.96 -9.04
C ALA A 155 -5.61 -11.37 -8.43
N LEU A 156 -4.70 -11.55 -7.48
CA LEU A 156 -4.50 -12.81 -6.74
C LEU A 156 -5.70 -13.24 -5.87
N LYS A 157 -6.65 -12.33 -5.59
CA LYS A 157 -7.90 -12.70 -4.90
C LYS A 157 -8.95 -13.26 -5.84
N GLU A 158 -8.85 -12.93 -7.12
CA GLU A 158 -9.84 -13.26 -8.14
C GLU A 158 -9.36 -14.41 -9.02
N HIS A 159 -8.05 -14.49 -9.28
CA HIS A 159 -7.43 -15.50 -10.15
C HIS A 159 -6.17 -16.08 -9.54
N SER A 160 -5.76 -17.27 -9.99
CA SER A 160 -4.53 -17.89 -9.52
C SER A 160 -3.30 -17.15 -10.06
N TYR A 161 -2.18 -17.32 -9.34
CA TYR A 161 -0.89 -16.76 -9.74
C TYR A 161 -0.47 -17.24 -11.13
N GLU A 162 -0.70 -18.52 -11.42
CA GLU A 162 -0.39 -19.16 -12.70
C GLU A 162 -1.13 -18.48 -13.84
N THR A 163 -2.44 -18.24 -13.71
CA THR A 163 -3.22 -17.59 -14.78
C THR A 163 -2.74 -16.18 -15.08
N ILE A 164 -2.41 -15.41 -14.04
CA ILE A 164 -1.87 -14.05 -14.21
C ILE A 164 -0.50 -14.10 -14.91
N MET A 165 0.34 -15.06 -14.56
CA MET A 165 1.67 -15.23 -15.14
C MET A 165 1.62 -15.71 -16.60
N ASP A 166 0.74 -16.65 -16.93
CA ASP A 166 0.55 -17.15 -18.29
C ASP A 166 0.01 -16.05 -19.21
N GLY A 167 -1.08 -15.38 -18.83
CA GLY A 167 -1.63 -14.28 -19.61
C GLY A 167 -0.64 -13.11 -19.77
N THR A 168 0.22 -12.89 -18.76
CA THR A 168 1.32 -11.92 -18.89
C THR A 168 2.36 -12.38 -19.92
N ARG A 169 2.77 -13.65 -19.90
CA ARG A 169 3.73 -14.17 -20.88
C ARG A 169 3.19 -14.11 -22.29
N GLU A 170 1.93 -14.48 -22.48
CA GLU A 170 1.25 -14.41 -23.78
C GLU A 170 1.16 -12.97 -24.28
N TYR A 171 0.70 -12.06 -23.43
CA TYR A 171 0.69 -10.64 -23.74
C TYR A 171 2.06 -10.13 -24.19
N LEU A 172 3.12 -10.45 -23.45
CA LEU A 172 4.47 -9.98 -23.76
C LEU A 172 5.00 -10.53 -25.10
N LYS A 173 4.57 -11.72 -25.54
CA LYS A 173 4.92 -12.26 -26.86
C LYS A 173 4.33 -11.42 -28.00
N THR A 174 3.16 -10.80 -27.79
CA THR A 174 2.52 -9.94 -28.81
C THR A 174 3.22 -8.60 -29.01
N ILE A 175 4.11 -8.20 -28.09
CA ILE A 175 4.74 -6.89 -28.12
C ILE A 175 5.96 -6.89 -29.05
N THR A 176 5.75 -6.38 -30.27
CA THR A 176 6.84 -6.13 -31.23
C THR A 176 7.59 -4.83 -30.97
N ASN A 177 6.89 -3.78 -30.51
CA ASN A 177 7.48 -2.48 -30.20
C ASN A 177 7.16 -2.05 -28.75
N LYS A 178 8.22 -1.76 -27.99
CA LYS A 178 8.15 -1.34 -26.57
C LYS A 178 7.25 -0.14 -26.34
N LYS A 179 7.07 0.76 -27.32
CA LYS A 179 6.17 1.93 -27.19
C LYS A 179 4.73 1.50 -26.88
N TYR A 180 4.26 0.41 -27.47
CA TYR A 180 2.88 -0.09 -27.31
C TYR A 180 2.68 -1.07 -26.15
N GLN A 181 3.76 -1.45 -25.45
CA GLN A 181 3.65 -2.22 -24.21
C GLN A 181 2.88 -1.40 -23.16
N LYS A 182 1.76 -1.93 -22.67
CA LYS A 182 0.99 -1.41 -21.56
C LYS A 182 1.88 -1.36 -20.32
N TYR A 183 1.69 -0.33 -19.50
CA TYR A 183 2.36 -0.29 -18.20
C TYR A 183 1.82 -1.38 -17.28
N PRO A 184 2.63 -1.96 -16.39
CA PRO A 184 2.23 -3.03 -15.48
C PRO A 184 0.94 -2.73 -14.71
N LYS A 185 0.78 -1.49 -14.22
CA LYS A 185 -0.45 -1.06 -13.52
C LYS A 185 -1.69 -1.10 -14.42
N THR A 186 -1.54 -0.70 -15.69
CA THR A 186 -2.65 -0.60 -16.65
C THR A 186 -3.07 -1.98 -17.10
N PHE A 187 -2.09 -2.86 -17.30
CA PHE A 187 -2.32 -4.26 -17.63
C PHE A 187 -3.10 -4.97 -16.51
N LEU A 188 -2.67 -4.83 -15.25
CA LEU A 188 -3.37 -5.43 -14.11
C LEU A 188 -4.75 -4.79 -13.87
N SER A 189 -4.86 -3.46 -13.96
CA SER A 189 -6.14 -2.77 -13.69
C SER A 189 -7.24 -3.07 -14.71
N GLN A 190 -6.86 -3.46 -15.93
CA GLN A 190 -7.79 -3.84 -16.99
C GLN A 190 -7.97 -5.35 -17.08
N GLU A 191 -7.43 -6.11 -16.11
CA GLU A 191 -7.43 -7.57 -16.12
C GLU A 191 -6.96 -8.15 -17.45
N SER A 192 -6.03 -7.45 -18.12
CA SER A 192 -5.64 -7.79 -19.48
C SER A 192 -4.97 -9.15 -19.57
N TYR A 193 -4.52 -9.74 -18.46
CA TYR A 193 -4.05 -11.12 -18.39
C TYR A 193 -5.13 -12.17 -18.68
N MET A 194 -6.42 -11.81 -18.70
CA MET A 194 -7.53 -12.69 -19.10
C MET A 194 -7.92 -12.52 -20.56
N ASN A 195 -7.30 -11.58 -21.28
CA ASN A 195 -7.59 -11.41 -22.70
C ASN A 195 -6.97 -12.55 -23.50
N ASP A 196 -7.67 -12.95 -24.56
CA ASP A 196 -7.12 -13.87 -25.53
C ASP A 196 -6.08 -13.14 -26.40
N PHE A 197 -4.82 -13.52 -26.25
CA PHE A 197 -3.71 -13.03 -27.08
C PHE A 197 -3.24 -14.08 -28.10
N THR A 198 -4.00 -15.16 -28.27
CA THR A 198 -3.71 -16.20 -29.27
C THR A 198 -4.12 -15.78 -30.68
N GLU A 199 -4.98 -14.77 -30.83
CA GLU A 199 -5.41 -14.26 -32.13
C GLU A 199 -4.44 -13.23 -32.75
N GLU A 200 -3.93 -13.62 -33.92
CA GLU A 200 -3.30 -12.86 -34.99
C GLU A 200 -2.02 -12.07 -34.66
N ILE A 201 -0.90 -12.73 -34.94
CA ILE A 201 0.24 -12.06 -35.58
C ILE A 201 -0.30 -11.45 -36.89
N LYS A 202 -0.83 -10.22 -36.84
CA LYS A 202 -1.14 -9.50 -38.07
C LYS A 202 0.17 -9.39 -38.85
N PRO A 203 0.22 -9.84 -40.11
CA PRO A 203 1.44 -9.73 -40.91
C PRO A 203 1.87 -8.27 -40.88
N THR A 204 3.07 -8.03 -40.37
CA THR A 204 3.64 -6.68 -40.37
C THR A 204 3.78 -6.22 -41.81
N GLY A 205 3.79 -4.91 -42.08
CA GLY A 205 3.86 -4.39 -43.46
C GLY A 205 5.03 -4.92 -44.29
N GLN A 206 6.06 -5.47 -43.64
CA GLN A 206 7.15 -6.22 -44.27
C GLN A 206 6.68 -7.51 -44.96
N ASP A 207 5.85 -8.33 -44.30
CA ASP A 207 5.29 -9.58 -44.85
C ASP A 207 4.33 -9.33 -46.02
N GLN A 208 3.64 -8.18 -46.02
CA GLN A 208 2.78 -7.77 -47.13
C GLN A 208 3.60 -7.37 -48.36
N LEU A 209 4.68 -6.60 -48.16
CA LEU A 209 5.62 -6.23 -49.23
C LEU A 209 6.35 -7.46 -49.79
N GLU A 210 6.72 -8.42 -48.93
CA GLU A 210 7.37 -9.65 -49.36
C GLU A 210 6.41 -10.54 -50.17
N ARG A 211 5.15 -10.68 -49.74
CA ARG A 211 4.10 -11.35 -50.52
C ARG A 211 3.83 -10.69 -51.87
N MET A 212 3.80 -9.36 -51.93
CA MET A 212 3.61 -8.60 -53.16
C MET A 212 4.76 -8.78 -54.16
N LYS A 213 5.97 -9.11 -53.70
CA LYS A 213 7.12 -9.36 -54.57
C LYS A 213 6.98 -10.65 -55.39
N TYR A 214 6.15 -11.59 -54.94
CA TYR A 214 5.92 -12.88 -55.59
C TYR A 214 4.53 -13.01 -56.23
N ASP A 215 3.71 -11.96 -56.20
CA ASP A 215 2.41 -11.92 -56.88
C ASP A 215 2.60 -11.48 -58.35
N PRO A 216 2.41 -12.36 -59.34
CA PRO A 216 2.60 -12.03 -60.75
C PRO A 216 1.62 -10.96 -61.25
N SER A 217 0.44 -10.81 -60.62
CA SER A 217 -0.59 -9.84 -61.01
C SER A 217 -0.22 -8.38 -60.73
N TYR A 218 0.89 -8.14 -60.00
CA TYR A 218 1.32 -6.78 -59.66
C TYR A 218 2.25 -6.15 -60.70
N TRP A 219 2.81 -6.96 -61.61
CA TRP A 219 3.77 -6.53 -62.64
C TRP A 219 3.20 -6.55 -64.06
N ASP A 220 1.95 -7.00 -64.23
CA ASP A 220 1.15 -6.91 -65.47
C ASP A 220 0.27 -5.64 -65.47
#